data_AF-A0A941AAR2-F1
#
_entry.id   AF-A0A941AAR2-F1
#
_cell.length_a   1.000
_cell.length_b   1.000
_cell.length_c   1.000
_cell.angle_alpha   90.00
_cell.angle_beta   90.00
_cell.angle_gamma   90.00
#
_symmetry.space_group_name_H-M   'P 1'
#
loop_
_entity.id
_entity.type
_entity.pdbx_description
1 polymer ?
#
loop_
_entity_poly.entity_id
_entity_poly.type
_entity_poly.pdbx_seq_one_letter_code
_entity_poly.pdbx_strand_id
1 'polypeptide(L)' 'MRAAVLDASAPIETSPLSIREVALPPPGPGEIRVRVRACGICRTDLHVVEGDLPP' A
#
# COMPACT_ATOMS: atom_id res chain seq x y z
N MET A 1 -2.71 12.13 2.95
CA MET A 1 -2.05 11.25 3.95
C MET A 1 -0.85 10.62 3.27
N ARG A 2 0.28 10.46 3.98
CA ARG A 2 1.45 9.78 3.42
C ARG A 2 1.20 8.28 3.35
N ALA A 3 1.48 7.68 2.21
CA ALA A 3 1.36 6.24 1.96
C ALA A 3 2.52 5.75 1.08
N ALA A 4 2.88 4.48 1.22
CA ALA A 4 3.65 3.77 0.20
C ALA A 4 2.69 3.35 -0.92
N VAL A 5 3.02 3.69 -2.16
CA VAL A 5 2.17 3.43 -3.32
C VAL A 5 2.95 2.66 -4.38
N LEU A 6 2.32 1.59 -4.86
CA LEU A 6 2.78 0.76 -5.97
C LEU A 6 1.94 1.11 -7.19
N ASP A 7 2.53 1.75 -8.20
CA ASP A 7 1.83 2.08 -9.45
C ASP A 7 1.83 0.90 -10.44
N ALA A 8 2.89 0.08 -10.42
CA ALA A 8 3.00 -1.16 -11.17
C ALA A 8 3.87 -2.17 -10.40
N SER A 9 3.52 -3.45 -10.48
CA SER A 9 4.35 -4.52 -9.92
C SER A 9 5.68 -4.62 -10.67
N ALA A 10 6.77 -4.81 -9.93
CA ALA A 10 8.13 -4.95 -10.42
C ALA A 10 9.03 -5.57 -9.34
N PRO A 11 10.21 -6.09 -9.70
CA PRO A 11 11.16 -6.63 -8.73
C PRO A 11 11.50 -5.62 -7.62
N ILE A 12 11.51 -6.03 -6.35
CA ILE A 12 11.66 -5.10 -5.22
C ILE A 12 12.97 -4.30 -5.27
N GLU A 13 14.02 -4.87 -5.86
CA GLU A 13 15.32 -4.24 -6.05
C GLU A 13 15.28 -2.99 -6.95
N THR A 14 14.26 -2.85 -7.81
CA THR A 14 14.08 -1.64 -8.63
C THR A 14 13.42 -0.50 -7.85
N SER A 15 13.17 -0.68 -6.55
CA SER A 15 12.50 0.28 -5.67
C SER A 15 11.15 0.79 -6.22
N PRO A 16 10.18 -0.09 -6.54
CA PRO A 16 8.94 0.30 -7.21
C PRO A 16 7.92 1.03 -6.30
N LEU A 17 8.15 1.04 -4.98
CA LEU A 17 7.29 1.72 -4.02
C LEU A 17 7.69 3.18 -3.84
N SER A 18 6.73 4.09 -3.99
CA SER A 18 6.93 5.52 -3.73
C SER A 18 6.19 5.99 -2.48
N ILE A 19 6.85 6.75 -1.61
CA ILE A 19 6.18 7.42 -0.49
C ILE A 19 5.60 8.74 -0.99
N ARG A 20 4.27 8.86 -1.08
CA ARG A 20 3.59 10.07 -1.56
C ARG A 20 2.37 10.45 -0.74
N GLU A 21 1.94 11.69 -0.89
CA GLU A 21 0.66 12.15 -0.37
C GLU A 21 -0.49 11.63 -1.24
N VAL A 22 -1.47 11.01 -0.61
CA VAL A 22 -2.71 10.52 -1.24
C VAL A 22 -3.95 11.16 -0.61
N ALA A 23 -5.02 11.29 -1.40
CA ALA A 23 -6.31 11.79 -0.91
C ALA A 23 -6.87 10.87 0.19
N LEU A 24 -7.57 11.46 1.16
CA LEU A 24 -8.20 10.72 2.26
C LEU A 24 -9.73 10.86 2.15
N PRO A 25 -10.42 9.98 1.40
CA PRO A 25 -11.86 10.07 1.22
C PRO A 25 -12.62 9.82 2.53
N PRO A 26 -13.77 10.48 2.78
CA PRO A 26 -14.62 10.21 3.94
C PRO A 26 -15.08 8.74 3.98
N PRO A 27 -15.23 8.14 5.18
CA PRO A 27 -15.81 6.80 5.28
C PRO A 27 -17.27 6.80 4.79
N GLY A 28 -17.68 5.72 4.13
CA GLY A 28 -19.06 5.48 3.73
C GLY A 28 -19.94 4.93 4.86
N PRO A 29 -21.24 4.68 4.59
CA PRO A 29 -22.15 4.08 5.56
C PRO A 29 -21.64 2.71 6.05
N GLY A 30 -21.48 2.56 7.37
CA GLY A 30 -20.99 1.32 7.99
C GLY A 30 -19.46 1.17 8.04
N GLU A 31 -18.70 2.13 7.50
CA GLU A 31 -17.24 2.12 7.56
C GLU A 31 -16.70 2.92 8.75
N ILE A 32 -15.50 2.56 9.19
CA ILE A 32 -14.75 3.33 10.19
C ILE A 32 -13.43 3.81 9.60
N ARG A 33 -13.00 5.01 10.03
CA ARG A 33 -11.68 5.54 9.67
C ARG A 33 -10.68 5.26 10.79
N VAL A 34 -9.60 4.58 10.44
CA VAL A 34 -8.49 4.30 11.37
C VAL A 34 -7.30 5.20 11.06
N ARG A 35 -6.70 5.77 12.11
CA ARG A 35 -5.41 6.47 11.99
C ARG A 35 -4.27 5.50 12.25
N VAL A 36 -3.60 5.08 11.18
CA VAL A 36 -2.43 4.18 11.25
C VAL A 36 -1.29 4.86 12.02
N ARG A 37 -0.77 4.18 13.06
CA ARG A 37 0.40 4.61 13.85
C ARG A 37 1.69 3.96 13.37
N ALA A 38 1.58 2.69 13.00
CA ALA A 38 2.65 1.84 12.52
C ALA A 38 2.02 0.80 11.58
N CYS A 39 2.84 0.25 10.67
CA CYS A 39 2.48 -0.85 9.80
C CYS A 39 3.56 -1.94 9.93
N GLY A 40 3.14 -3.19 10.02
CA GLY A 40 4.06 -4.33 9.92
C GLY A 40 4.29 -4.68 8.45
N ILE A 41 5.51 -5.12 8.12
CA ILE A 41 5.84 -5.64 6.80
C ILE A 41 5.98 -7.15 6.91
N CYS A 42 5.29 -7.88 6.04
CA CYS A 42 5.32 -9.32 5.92
C CYS A 42 5.95 -9.71 4.58
N ARG A 43 6.33 -10.99 4.43
CA ARG A 43 6.78 -11.53 3.13
C ARG A 43 5.71 -11.41 2.05
N THR A 44 4.43 -11.48 2.40
CA THR A 44 3.34 -11.32 1.44
C THR A 44 3.33 -9.95 0.76
N ASP A 45 3.82 -8.90 1.41
CA ASP A 45 3.95 -7.58 0.78
C ASP A 45 4.92 -7.64 -0.41
N LEU A 46 5.96 -8.48 -0.32
CA LEU A 46 6.92 -8.70 -1.39
C LEU A 46 6.26 -9.40 -2.58
N HIS A 47 5.45 -10.44 -2.32
CA HIS A 47 4.65 -11.12 -3.36
C HIS A 47 3.68 -10.18 -4.07
N VAL A 48 3.09 -9.19 -3.36
CA VAL A 48 2.24 -8.16 -3.97
C VAL A 48 3.07 -7.24 -4.87
N VAL A 49 4.23 -6.78 -4.39
CA VAL A 49 5.12 -5.88 -5.13
C VAL A 49 5.64 -6.52 -6.41
N GLU A 50 6.00 -7.80 -6.37
CA GLU A 50 6.56 -8.53 -7.51
C GLU A 50 5.49 -9.08 -8.47
N GLY A 51 4.22 -9.06 -8.07
CA GLY A 51 3.10 -9.51 -8.91
C GLY A 51 2.88 -11.02 -8.88
N ASP A 52 3.30 -11.71 -7.81
CA ASP A 52 3.11 -13.16 -7.62
C ASP A 52 1.66 -13.54 -7.26
N LEU A 53 0.84 -12.56 -6.86
CA LEU A 53 -0.55 -12.75 -6.45
C LEU A 53 -1.52 -12.27 -7.55
N PRO A 54 -2.65 -12.97 -7.74
CA PRO A 54 -3.72 -12.48 -8.62
C PRO A 54 -4.34 -11.18 -8.10
N PRO A 55 -4.84 -10.30 -8.99
CA PRO A 55 -5.50 -9.04 -8.63
C PRO A 55 -6.89 -9.22 -8.01
#